data_AF-A0A1Y5DM59-F1
#
_entry.id   AF-A0A1Y5DM59-F1
#
_cell.length_a   1.000
_cell.length_b   1.000
_cell.length_c   1.000
_cell.angle_alpha   90.00
_cell.angle_beta   90.00
_cell.angle_gamma   90.00
#
_symmetry.space_group_name_H-M   'P 1'
#
loop_
_entity.id
_entity.type
_entity.pdbx_description
1 polymer ?
#
loop_
_entity_poly.entity_id
_entity_poly.type
_entity_poly.pdbx_seq_one_letter_code
_entity_poly.pdbx_strand_id
1 'polypeptide(L)'
;MLEKIKFTTKLKMFWSLIYIFKYDKFMKKEAYLDAYFEINNISQDVIEIGFFRYSLYKGYAAFQLGSYDETLLLFEESISLIHIAYSRNMINNDERDFLKEYAFGFLITINKVDKEFVKVDLYTKELQKLEYDIRKIRNGMFYDFPFLIGDKWDNERERR
;
A
#
# COMPACT_ATOMS: atom_id res chain seq x y z
N MET A 1 1.46 -22.73 -27.39
CA MET A 1 2.46 -21.90 -26.68
C MET A 1 1.79 -20.79 -25.85
N LEU A 2 0.92 -19.97 -26.46
CA LEU A 2 0.11 -18.95 -25.75
C LEU A 2 -0.75 -19.50 -24.58
N GLU A 3 -1.33 -20.70 -24.70
CA GLU A 3 -2.14 -21.30 -23.62
C GLU A 3 -1.32 -21.72 -22.40
N LYS A 4 -0.10 -22.22 -22.59
CA LYS A 4 0.82 -22.54 -21.49
C LYS A 4 1.23 -21.29 -20.72
N ILE A 5 1.49 -20.19 -21.42
CA ILE A 5 1.81 -18.88 -20.81
C ILE A 5 0.61 -18.37 -19.99
N LYS A 6 -0.63 -18.50 -20.50
CA LYS A 6 -1.83 -18.13 -19.74
C LYS A 6 -2.05 -19.01 -18.50
N PHE A 7 -1.72 -20.30 -18.55
CA PHE A 7 -1.87 -21.20 -17.42
C PHE A 7 -0.87 -20.90 -16.29
N THR A 8 0.41 -20.69 -16.62
CA THR A 8 1.44 -20.37 -15.63
C THR A 8 1.17 -19.04 -14.93
N THR A 9 0.72 -18.01 -15.66
CA THR A 9 0.32 -16.73 -15.05
C THR A 9 -0.87 -16.88 -14.11
N LYS A 10 -1.90 -17.64 -14.50
CA LYS A 10 -3.05 -17.91 -13.61
C LYS A 10 -2.65 -18.63 -12.33
N LEU A 11 -1.75 -19.61 -12.44
CA LEU A 11 -1.23 -20.33 -11.28
C LEU A 11 -0.41 -19.41 -10.36
N LYS A 12 0.45 -18.54 -10.93
CA LYS A 12 1.18 -17.52 -10.17
C LYS A 12 0.22 -16.57 -9.44
N MET A 13 -0.84 -16.10 -10.11
CA MET A 13 -1.87 -15.27 -9.48
C MET A 13 -2.55 -15.98 -8.32
N PHE A 14 -2.91 -17.26 -8.48
CA PHE A 14 -3.54 -18.05 -7.42
C PHE A 14 -2.64 -18.15 -6.17
N TRP A 15 -1.35 -18.47 -6.36
CA TRP A 15 -0.40 -18.52 -5.23
C TRP A 15 -0.16 -17.15 -4.61
N SER A 16 -0.05 -16.09 -5.41
CA SER A 16 0.06 -14.72 -4.89
C SER A 16 -1.14 -14.32 -4.03
N LEU A 17 -2.36 -14.74 -4.38
CA LEU A 17 -3.54 -14.52 -3.52
C LEU A 17 -3.41 -15.24 -2.18
N ILE A 18 -2.91 -16.48 -2.17
CA ILE A 18 -2.65 -17.21 -0.91
C ILE A 18 -1.64 -16.45 -0.05
N TYR A 19 -0.57 -15.93 -0.64
CA TYR A 19 0.43 -15.13 0.08
C TYR A 19 -0.16 -13.83 0.64
N ILE A 20 -1.05 -13.16 -0.09
CA ILE A 20 -1.77 -11.98 0.43
C ILE A 20 -2.64 -12.36 1.64
N PHE A 21 -3.42 -13.44 1.56
CA PHE A 21 -4.26 -13.87 2.70
C PHE A 21 -3.43 -14.22 3.94
N LYS A 22 -2.26 -14.83 3.75
CA LYS A 22 -1.35 -15.10 4.86
C LYS A 22 -0.72 -13.84 5.41
N TYR A 23 -0.28 -12.92 4.54
CA TYR A 23 0.19 -11.59 4.94
C TYR A 23 -0.85 -10.92 5.85
N ASP A 24 -2.11 -10.81 5.40
CA ASP A 24 -3.18 -10.17 6.19
C ASP A 24 -3.38 -10.87 7.54
N LYS A 25 -3.32 -12.21 7.56
CA LYS A 25 -3.44 -13.01 8.79
C LYS A 25 -2.30 -12.75 9.76
N PHE A 26 -1.05 -12.63 9.28
CA PHE A 26 0.10 -12.36 10.14
C PHE A 26 0.13 -10.91 10.63
N MET A 27 -0.20 -9.96 9.77
CA MET A 27 -0.32 -8.55 10.15
C MET A 27 -1.36 -8.35 11.26
N LYS A 28 -2.52 -9.02 11.20
CA LYS A 28 -3.56 -8.99 12.25
C LYS A 28 -3.11 -9.58 13.60
N LYS A 29 -2.04 -10.37 13.59
CA LYS A 29 -1.41 -10.96 14.78
C LYS A 29 -0.16 -10.20 15.20
N GLU A 30 0.15 -9.07 14.55
CA GLU A 30 1.37 -8.30 14.74
C GLU A 30 2.66 -9.12 14.50
N ALA A 31 2.55 -10.22 13.74
CA ALA A 31 3.67 -11.07 13.35
C ALA A 31 4.34 -10.49 12.10
N TYR A 32 4.93 -9.30 12.22
CA TYR A 32 5.38 -8.49 11.08
C TYR A 32 6.49 -9.13 10.26
N LEU A 33 7.38 -9.91 10.89
CA LEU A 33 8.44 -10.62 10.19
C LEU A 33 7.86 -11.71 9.27
N ASP A 34 6.91 -12.50 9.78
CA ASP A 34 6.23 -13.53 8.99
C ASP A 34 5.41 -12.91 7.85
N ALA A 35 4.71 -11.81 8.13
CA ALA A 35 4.00 -11.05 7.10
C ALA A 35 4.95 -10.56 6.00
N TYR A 36 6.09 -9.98 6.39
CA TYR A 36 7.12 -9.52 5.46
C TYR A 36 7.69 -10.67 4.62
N PHE A 37 7.86 -11.87 5.18
CA PHE A 37 8.24 -13.04 4.39
C PHE A 37 7.15 -13.45 3.38
N GLU A 38 5.88 -13.49 3.79
CA GLU A 38 4.79 -13.89 2.90
C GLU A 38 4.59 -12.90 1.75
N ILE A 39 4.63 -11.58 2.00
CA ILE A 39 4.50 -10.59 0.92
C ILE A 39 5.63 -10.70 -0.11
N ASN A 40 6.86 -11.03 0.31
CA ASN A 40 8.00 -11.23 -0.59
C ASN A 40 7.86 -12.45 -1.50
N ASN A 41 6.97 -13.40 -1.19
CA ASN A 41 6.72 -14.57 -2.05
C ASN A 41 5.75 -14.28 -3.21
N ILE A 42 5.17 -13.08 -3.28
CA ILE A 42 4.33 -12.67 -4.41
C ILE A 42 5.18 -12.59 -5.68
N SER A 43 4.73 -13.28 -6.73
CA SER A 43 5.46 -13.35 -8.00
C SER A 43 5.59 -11.96 -8.66
N GLN A 44 6.78 -11.65 -9.16
CA GLN A 44 7.05 -10.42 -9.91
C GLN A 44 6.10 -10.21 -11.10
N ASP A 45 5.82 -11.25 -11.90
CA ASP A 45 4.83 -11.17 -12.99
C ASP A 45 3.46 -10.66 -12.51
N VAL A 46 3.02 -11.06 -11.31
CA VAL A 46 1.72 -10.65 -10.75
C VAL A 46 1.76 -9.17 -10.33
N ILE A 47 2.89 -8.72 -9.80
CA ILE A 47 3.14 -7.31 -9.49
C ILE A 47 3.04 -6.48 -10.78
N GLU A 48 3.76 -6.89 -11.83
CA GLU A 48 3.81 -6.22 -13.13
C GLU A 48 2.45 -6.19 -13.85
N ILE A 49 1.66 -7.26 -13.72
CA ILE A 49 0.34 -7.38 -14.36
C ILE A 49 -0.71 -6.53 -13.65
N GLY A 50 -0.51 -6.16 -12.37
CA GLY A 50 -1.42 -5.22 -11.74
C GLY A 50 -1.58 -5.31 -10.23
N PHE A 51 -0.71 -5.99 -9.48
CA PHE A 51 -0.77 -5.91 -8.02
C PHE A 51 -0.11 -4.63 -7.48
N PHE A 52 -0.70 -3.48 -7.83
CA PHE A 52 -0.18 -2.14 -7.50
C PHE A 52 -0.15 -1.82 -6.00
N ARG A 53 -0.79 -2.64 -5.15
CA ARG A 53 -0.76 -2.52 -3.69
C ARG A 53 0.46 -3.19 -3.05
N TYR A 54 1.25 -3.94 -3.83
CA TYR A 54 2.42 -4.67 -3.33
C TYR A 54 3.34 -3.78 -2.50
N SER A 55 3.80 -2.65 -3.06
CA SER A 55 4.75 -1.77 -2.36
C SER A 55 4.13 -1.10 -1.13
N LEU A 56 2.80 -0.89 -1.10
CA LEU A 56 2.13 -0.40 0.12
C LEU A 56 2.15 -1.45 1.23
N TYR A 57 1.80 -2.71 0.91
CA TYR A 57 1.78 -3.80 1.89
C TYR A 57 3.18 -4.11 2.41
N LYS A 58 4.15 -4.21 1.49
CA LYS A 58 5.54 -4.45 1.87
C LYS A 58 6.11 -3.26 2.65
N GLY A 59 5.82 -2.03 2.24
CA GLY A 59 6.26 -0.81 2.91
C GLY A 59 5.73 -0.73 4.34
N TYR A 60 4.45 -1.09 4.56
CA TYR A 60 3.90 -1.12 5.91
C TYR A 60 4.54 -2.20 6.80
N ALA A 61 4.77 -3.41 6.28
CA ALA A 61 5.47 -4.43 7.05
C ALA A 61 6.93 -4.04 7.36
N ALA A 62 7.63 -3.44 6.39
CA ALA A 62 8.98 -2.91 6.58
C ALA A 62 9.00 -1.82 7.66
N PHE A 63 8.00 -0.94 7.68
CA PHE A 63 7.85 0.10 8.70
C PHE A 63 7.75 -0.51 10.10
N GLN A 64 6.89 -1.51 10.26
CA GLN A 64 6.68 -2.19 11.55
C GLN A 64 7.93 -2.96 12.02
N LEU A 65 8.80 -3.37 11.10
CA LEU A 65 10.10 -3.97 11.39
C LEU A 65 11.21 -2.94 11.67
N GLY A 66 10.93 -1.64 11.53
CA GLY A 66 11.92 -0.56 11.71
C GLY A 66 12.87 -0.38 10.52
N SER A 67 12.59 -1.00 9.36
CA SER A 67 13.38 -0.86 8.14
C SER A 67 13.03 0.43 7.39
N TYR A 68 13.35 1.59 7.97
CA TYR A 68 12.85 2.88 7.48
C TYR A 68 13.36 3.28 6.09
N ASP A 69 14.61 3.00 5.75
CA ASP A 69 15.14 3.29 4.40
C ASP A 69 14.37 2.52 3.32
N GLU A 70 14.14 1.22 3.56
CA GLU A 70 13.33 0.40 2.65
C GLU A 70 11.88 0.88 2.59
N THR A 71 11.34 1.26 3.74
CA THR A 71 9.98 1.79 3.87
C THR A 71 9.78 3.04 3.02
N LEU A 72 10.72 3.98 3.06
CA LEU A 72 10.68 5.20 2.25
C LEU A 72 10.63 4.87 0.76
N LEU A 73 11.53 4.01 0.29
CA LEU A 73 11.60 3.58 -1.10
C LEU A 73 10.30 2.92 -1.57
N LEU A 74 9.73 2.03 -0.75
CA LEU A 74 8.50 1.31 -1.07
C LEU A 74 7.28 2.24 -1.13
N PHE A 75 7.18 3.21 -0.22
CA PHE A 75 6.09 4.18 -0.28
C PHE A 75 6.23 5.17 -1.44
N GLU A 76 7.44 5.63 -1.77
CA GLU A 76 7.70 6.45 -2.97
C GLU A 76 7.34 5.69 -4.25
N GLU A 77 7.75 4.42 -4.36
CA GLU A 77 7.40 3.53 -5.47
C GLU A 77 5.87 3.36 -5.56
N SER A 78 5.21 3.16 -4.43
CA SER A 78 3.76 2.93 -4.38
C SER A 78 2.97 4.08 -5.00
N ILE A 79 3.39 5.34 -4.81
CA ILE A 79 2.72 6.51 -5.39
C ILE A 79 2.72 6.44 -6.92
N SER A 80 3.84 6.01 -7.51
CA SER A 80 3.97 5.82 -8.95
C SER A 80 3.08 4.69 -9.45
N LEU A 81 3.08 3.55 -8.75
CA LEU A 81 2.24 2.39 -9.08
C LEU A 81 0.75 2.70 -8.97
N ILE A 82 0.33 3.47 -7.95
CA ILE A 82 -1.05 3.95 -7.79
C ILE A 82 -1.45 4.84 -8.97
N HIS A 83 -0.56 5.73 -9.43
CA HIS A 83 -0.84 6.57 -10.59
C HIS A 83 -1.01 5.74 -11.87
N ILE A 84 -0.17 4.72 -12.07
CA ILE A 84 -0.30 3.77 -13.19
C ILE A 84 -1.61 2.97 -13.11
N ALA A 85 -1.99 2.49 -11.92
CA ALA A 85 -3.25 1.77 -11.73
C ALA A 85 -4.46 2.66 -12.06
N TYR A 86 -4.42 3.93 -11.67
CA TYR A 86 -5.44 4.90 -12.02
C TYR A 86 -5.49 5.17 -13.53
N SER A 87 -4.36 5.41 -14.20
CA SER A 87 -4.32 5.67 -15.64
C SER A 87 -4.78 4.48 -16.48
N ARG A 88 -4.65 3.26 -15.94
CA ARG A 88 -5.18 2.00 -16.50
C ARG A 88 -6.63 1.69 -16.11
N ASN A 89 -7.35 2.61 -15.47
CA ASN A 89 -8.72 2.43 -14.98
C ASN A 89 -8.92 1.23 -14.04
N MET A 90 -7.88 0.81 -13.32
CA MET A 90 -7.99 -0.30 -12.35
C MET A 90 -8.63 0.16 -11.03
N ILE A 91 -8.46 1.44 -10.70
CA ILE A 91 -9.01 2.12 -9.54
C ILE A 91 -9.65 3.44 -9.95
N ASN A 92 -10.64 3.91 -9.19
CA ASN A 92 -11.22 5.24 -9.38
C ASN A 92 -10.34 6.34 -8.75
N ASN A 93 -10.71 7.61 -8.96
CA ASN A 93 -10.00 8.76 -8.40
C ASN A 93 -10.00 8.76 -6.86
N ASP A 94 -11.11 8.37 -6.24
CA ASP A 94 -11.22 8.29 -4.78
C ASP A 94 -10.23 7.25 -4.21
N GLU A 95 -10.17 6.06 -4.81
CA GLU A 95 -9.23 4.99 -4.47
C GLU A 95 -7.77 5.40 -4.68
N ARG A 96 -7.48 6.16 -5.74
CA ARG A 96 -6.15 6.71 -6.00
C ARG A 96 -5.71 7.65 -4.86
N ASP A 97 -6.56 8.60 -4.51
CA ASP A 97 -6.22 9.64 -3.53
C ASP A 97 -6.17 9.07 -2.12
N PHE A 98 -7.10 8.17 -1.78
CA PHE A 98 -7.08 7.40 -0.54
C PHE A 98 -5.77 6.62 -0.33
N LEU A 99 -5.28 5.91 -1.35
CA LEU A 99 -4.03 5.13 -1.24
C LEU A 99 -2.79 6.03 -1.22
N LYS A 100 -2.82 7.16 -1.92
CA LYS A 100 -1.74 8.16 -1.86
C LYS A 100 -1.66 8.80 -0.49
N GLU A 101 -2.79 9.12 0.12
CA GLU A 101 -2.82 9.65 1.47
C GLU A 101 -2.18 8.66 2.46
N TYR A 102 -2.49 7.36 2.34
CA TYR A 102 -1.83 6.32 3.12
C TYR A 102 -0.29 6.37 2.96
N ALA A 103 0.22 6.42 1.72
CA ALA A 103 1.66 6.48 1.46
C ALA A 103 2.31 7.77 1.99
N PHE A 104 1.72 8.94 1.70
CA PHE A 104 2.25 10.22 2.15
C PHE A 104 2.29 10.33 3.68
N GLY A 105 1.32 9.75 4.39
CA GLY A 105 1.35 9.69 5.85
C GLY A 105 2.66 9.09 6.36
N PHE A 106 3.03 7.91 5.88
CA PHE A 106 4.27 7.23 6.30
C PHE A 106 5.51 8.03 5.91
N LEU A 107 5.56 8.54 4.67
CA LEU A 107 6.68 9.35 4.20
C LEU A 107 6.87 10.59 5.07
N ILE A 108 5.80 11.32 5.40
CA ILE A 108 5.85 12.49 6.29
C ILE A 108 6.37 12.08 7.68
N THR A 109 5.87 10.96 8.22
CA THR A 109 6.22 10.51 9.57
C THR A 109 7.71 10.17 9.67
N ILE A 110 8.22 9.39 8.73
CA ILE A 110 9.64 8.97 8.72
C ILE A 110 10.54 10.19 8.47
N ASN A 111 10.25 11.00 7.46
CA ASN A 111 11.09 12.17 7.14
C ASN A 111 11.10 13.24 8.26
N LYS A 112 10.05 13.31 9.10
CA LYS A 112 10.06 14.15 10.31
C LYS A 112 11.08 13.67 11.34
N VAL A 113 11.17 12.35 11.54
CA VAL A 113 12.15 11.73 12.45
C VAL A 113 13.57 11.97 11.93
N ASP A 114 13.77 11.82 10.63
CA ASP A 114 15.06 12.01 9.97
C ASP A 114 15.44 13.49 9.77
N LYS A 115 14.55 14.42 10.15
CA LYS A 115 14.72 15.89 10.01
C LYS A 115 14.88 16.35 8.55
N GLU A 116 14.34 15.59 7.60
CA GLU A 116 14.29 15.90 6.16
C GLU A 116 13.11 16.84 5.84
N PHE A 117 13.12 18.04 6.42
CA PHE A 117 11.96 18.96 6.39
C PHE A 117 11.54 19.40 4.99
N VAL A 118 12.46 19.46 4.03
CA VAL A 118 12.14 19.76 2.63
C VAL A 118 11.21 18.70 2.05
N LYS A 119 11.47 17.41 2.33
CA LYS A 119 10.60 16.30 1.92
C LYS A 119 9.29 16.30 2.69
N VAL A 120 9.31 16.60 3.99
CA VAL A 120 8.09 16.76 4.80
C VAL A 120 7.15 17.81 4.18
N ASP A 121 7.68 18.99 3.83
CA ASP A 121 6.90 20.06 3.21
C ASP A 121 6.36 19.65 1.85
N LEU A 122 7.17 18.97 1.03
CA LEU A 122 6.76 18.44 -0.27
C LEU A 122 5.57 17.49 -0.12
N TYR A 123 5.69 16.45 0.71
CA TYR A 123 4.62 15.46 0.86
C TYR A 123 3.39 16.03 1.57
N THR A 124 3.56 16.99 2.50
CA THR A 124 2.44 17.67 3.14
C THR A 124 1.63 18.49 2.13
N LYS A 125 2.31 19.19 1.20
CA LYS A 125 1.64 19.91 0.11
C LYS A 125 0.93 18.98 -0.85
N GLU A 126 1.50 17.82 -1.17
CA GLU A 126 0.82 16.83 -2.01
C GLU A 126 -0.39 16.21 -1.30
N LEU A 127 -0.27 15.89 -0.01
CA LEU A 127 -1.35 15.37 0.83
C LEU A 127 -2.55 16.33 0.88
N GLN A 128 -2.30 17.63 1.00
CA GLN A 128 -3.36 18.66 1.04
C GLN A 128 -4.17 18.78 -0.26
N LYS A 129 -3.67 18.25 -1.38
CA LYS A 129 -4.38 18.27 -2.68
C LYS A 129 -5.31 17.07 -2.85
N LEU A 130 -5.23 16.07 -1.96
CA LEU A 130 -5.98 14.83 -2.09
C LEU A 130 -7.41 15.02 -1.57
N GLU A 131 -8.37 14.54 -2.34
CA GLU A 131 -9.79 14.59 -2.00
C GLU A 131 -10.47 13.30 -2.47
N TYR A 132 -11.21 12.66 -1.58
CA TYR A 132 -11.94 11.43 -1.89
C TYR A 132 -13.20 11.26 -1.04
N ASP A 133 -14.19 10.56 -1.58
CA ASP A 133 -15.33 10.04 -0.83
C ASP A 133 -15.01 8.63 -0.34
N ILE A 134 -14.85 8.47 0.98
CA ILE A 134 -14.51 7.21 1.64
C ILE A 134 -15.49 6.06 1.32
N ARG A 135 -16.75 6.39 0.97
CA ARG A 135 -17.79 5.41 0.61
C ARG A 135 -17.56 4.78 -0.77
N LYS A 136 -16.74 5.40 -1.62
CA LYS A 136 -16.38 4.91 -2.96
C LYS A 136 -15.12 4.04 -2.97
N ILE A 137 -14.50 3.84 -1.82
CA ILE A 137 -13.30 3.02 -1.65
C ILE A 137 -13.70 1.57 -1.40
N ARG A 138 -13.47 0.69 -2.37
CA ARG A 138 -13.91 -0.71 -2.29
C ARG A 138 -13.12 -1.53 -1.27
N ASN A 139 -11.80 -1.32 -1.22
CA ASN A 139 -10.88 -2.04 -0.33
C ASN A 139 -10.05 -1.03 0.47
N GLY A 140 -10.51 -0.66 1.66
CA GLY A 140 -9.79 0.25 2.54
C GLY A 140 -8.64 -0.45 3.27
N MET A 141 -7.44 0.13 3.31
CA MET A 141 -6.30 -0.45 4.03
C MET A 141 -6.26 -0.04 5.51
N PHE A 142 -6.71 1.17 5.84
CA PHE A 142 -6.66 1.71 7.21
C PHE A 142 -7.40 0.87 8.26
N TYR A 143 -8.39 0.08 7.83
CA TYR A 143 -9.14 -0.80 8.75
C TYR A 143 -8.29 -1.96 9.26
N ASP A 144 -7.50 -2.54 8.37
CA ASP A 144 -6.60 -3.64 8.73
C ASP A 144 -5.30 -3.10 9.32
N PHE A 145 -4.84 -1.91 8.87
CA PHE A 145 -3.53 -1.33 9.17
C PHE A 145 -3.65 0.18 9.49
N PRO A 146 -4.08 0.55 10.70
CA PRO A 146 -4.33 1.95 11.04
C PRO A 146 -3.04 2.77 11.02
N PHE A 147 -3.17 4.01 10.56
CA PHE A 147 -2.12 5.01 10.64
C PHE A 147 -2.01 5.55 12.08
N LEU A 148 -0.82 5.94 12.53
CA LEU A 148 -0.62 6.49 13.87
C LEU A 148 -1.26 7.88 14.09
N ILE A 149 -1.70 8.56 13.03
CA ILE A 149 -2.45 9.83 13.12
C ILE A 149 -3.95 9.52 13.11
N GLY A 150 -4.50 9.17 14.27
CA GLY A 150 -5.81 8.51 14.42
C GLY A 150 -7.05 9.35 14.13
N ASP A 151 -7.08 10.63 14.50
CA ASP A 151 -8.35 11.37 14.61
C ASP A 151 -9.15 11.50 13.29
N LYS A 152 -8.48 11.68 12.15
CA LYS A 152 -9.18 11.75 10.85
C LYS A 152 -9.82 10.40 10.50
N TRP A 153 -9.11 9.31 10.74
CA TRP A 153 -9.52 7.96 10.34
C TRP A 153 -10.56 7.35 11.27
N ASP A 154 -10.49 7.67 12.56
CA ASP A 154 -11.51 7.28 13.53
C ASP A 154 -12.85 7.96 13.20
N ASN A 155 -12.82 9.23 12.80
CA ASN A 155 -14.01 9.94 12.32
C ASN A 155 -14.52 9.40 10.97
N GLU A 156 -13.62 9.01 10.06
CA GLU A 156 -14.01 8.38 8.79
C GLU A 156 -14.62 6.98 8.99
N ARG A 157 -14.20 6.26 10.04
CA ARG A 157 -14.75 4.95 10.43
C ARG A 157 -16.22 5.04 10.82
N GLU A 158 -16.61 6.04 11.61
CA GLU A 158 -18.00 6.22 12.07
C GLU A 158 -18.97 6.60 10.94
N ARG A 159 -18.47 7.11 9.80
CA ARG A 159 -19.29 7.60 8.68
C ARG A 159 -19.63 6.52 7.64
N ARG A 160 -19.10 5.30 7.76
CA ARG A 160 -19.43 4.17 6.89
C ARG A 160 -20.57 3.34 7.46
#